data_AF-A0A957TUL6-F1
#
_entry.id   AF-A0A957TUL6-F1
#
_cell.length_a   1.000
_cell.length_b   1.000
_cell.length_c   1.000
_cell.angle_alpha   90.00
_cell.angle_beta   90.00
_cell.angle_gamma   90.00
#
_symmetry.space_group_name_H-M   'P 1'
#
loop_
_entity.id
_entity.type
_entity.pdbx_description
1 polymer ?
#
loop_
_entity_poly.entity_id
_entity_poly.type
_entity_poly.pdbx_seq_one_letter_code
_entity_poly.pdbx_strand_id
1 'polypeptide(L)'
;FGQYTLDYPNAEVKESMLEYMISDLRYERGVMATPMVIQLYEAFRDNDLDQVIQLTKGIFKNIPSHIFLSKAEAYYHSLIYLVFFYLGQYIESEVNTNNGRLDAVIQSSTHIYILEFKLDESAETALAQIKDRGYADKYVADTRPKVLLGINFSSQAKTVNDWLMEVIE
;
A
#
# COMPACT_ATOMS: atom_id res chain seq x y z
N PHE A 1 -4.06 36.46 22.81
CA PHE A 1 -4.13 36.10 21.39
C PHE A 1 -2.73 35.92 20.87
N GLY A 2 -2.33 34.69 20.50
CA GLY A 2 -1.00 34.43 19.96
C GLY A 2 -0.91 34.86 18.50
N GLN A 3 0.19 35.52 18.12
CA GLN A 3 0.52 35.72 16.71
C GLN A 3 1.35 34.51 16.25
N TYR A 4 0.90 33.88 15.18
CA TYR A 4 1.62 32.79 14.52
C TYR A 4 2.09 33.29 13.16
N THR A 5 3.35 33.02 12.84
CA THR A 5 3.88 33.17 11.49
C THR A 5 3.81 31.81 10.83
N LEU A 6 3.00 31.68 9.79
CA LEU A 6 2.96 30.49 8.95
C LEU A 6 4.00 30.62 7.85
N ASP A 7 4.73 29.54 7.61
CA ASP A 7 5.66 29.40 6.50
C ASP A 7 5.65 27.93 6.03
N TYR A 8 6.27 27.66 4.90
CA TYR A 8 6.42 26.31 4.38
C TYR A 8 7.44 25.53 5.21
N PRO A 9 7.16 24.25 5.54
CA PRO A 9 8.04 23.44 6.35
C PRO A 9 9.38 23.13 5.67
N ASN A 10 9.40 23.09 4.33
CA ASN A 10 10.61 22.92 3.52
C ASN A 10 10.35 23.39 2.08
N ALA A 11 11.42 23.41 1.27
CA ALA A 11 11.36 23.86 -0.12
C ALA A 11 10.47 22.97 -1.01
N GLU A 12 10.48 21.65 -0.79
CA GLU A 12 9.67 20.68 -1.56
C GLU A 12 8.18 20.88 -1.33
N VAL A 13 7.76 21.11 -0.08
CA VAL A 13 6.37 21.42 0.27
C VAL A 13 5.96 22.76 -0.30
N LYS A 14 6.85 23.75 -0.30
CA LYS A 14 6.61 25.04 -0.96
C LYS A 14 6.39 24.88 -2.46
N GLU A 15 7.29 24.18 -3.14
CA GLU A 15 7.22 23.93 -4.57
C GLU A 15 5.94 23.17 -4.92
N SER A 16 5.67 22.04 -4.26
CA SER A 16 4.45 21.24 -4.48
C SER A 16 3.17 22.05 -4.25
N MET A 17 3.11 22.88 -3.20
CA MET A 17 1.94 23.71 -2.93
C MET A 17 1.76 24.80 -4.00
N LEU A 18 2.84 25.44 -4.44
CA LEU A 18 2.77 26.45 -5.50
C LEU A 18 2.36 25.84 -6.84
N GLU A 19 2.91 24.68 -7.21
CA GLU A 19 2.53 24.02 -8.45
C GLU A 19 1.07 23.53 -8.41
N TYR A 20 0.60 23.03 -7.26
CA TYR A 20 -0.81 22.69 -7.04
C TYR A 20 -1.72 23.91 -7.25
N MET A 21 -1.39 25.04 -6.62
CA MET A 21 -2.17 26.28 -6.77
C MET A 21 -2.18 26.80 -8.21
N ILE A 22 -1.05 26.76 -8.91
CA ILE A 22 -0.96 27.19 -10.31
C ILE A 22 -1.80 26.28 -11.22
N SER A 23 -1.78 24.97 -10.97
CA SER A 23 -2.57 24.02 -11.73
C SER A 23 -4.07 24.28 -11.53
N ASP A 24 -4.53 24.39 -10.28
CA ASP A 24 -5.93 24.66 -9.95
C ASP A 24 -6.45 25.97 -10.59
N LEU A 25 -5.64 27.03 -10.53
CA LEU A 25 -5.97 28.33 -11.14
C LEU A 25 -6.08 28.29 -12.67
N ARG A 26 -5.38 27.38 -13.34
CA ARG A 26 -5.39 27.28 -14.81
C ARG A 26 -6.57 26.47 -15.35
N TYR A 27 -7.39 25.83 -14.51
CA TYR A 27 -8.38 24.81 -14.91
C TYR A 27 -7.83 23.66 -15.78
N GLU A 28 -6.54 23.69 -16.07
CA GLU A 28 -5.76 22.52 -16.35
C GLU A 28 -5.81 21.75 -15.03
N ARG A 29 -6.50 20.61 -14.98
CA ARG A 29 -6.12 19.58 -14.01
C ARG A 29 -4.69 19.19 -14.38
N GLY A 30 -3.75 20.06 -14.03
CA GLY A 30 -2.33 19.82 -14.11
C GLY A 30 -2.18 18.51 -13.39
N VAL A 31 -1.62 17.54 -14.12
CA VAL A 31 -1.33 16.21 -13.63
C VAL A 31 -0.23 16.38 -12.58
N MET A 32 -0.56 17.01 -11.45
CA MET A 32 0.03 16.68 -10.17
C MET A 32 -0.32 15.23 -10.04
N ALA A 33 0.65 14.36 -10.34
CA ALA A 33 0.49 12.95 -10.12
C ALA A 33 0.09 12.82 -8.66
N THR A 34 -1.19 12.53 -8.40
CA THR A 34 -1.69 12.27 -7.06
C THR A 34 -0.66 11.34 -6.42
N PRO A 35 -0.01 11.73 -5.31
CA PRO A 35 1.03 10.92 -4.70
C PRO A 35 0.59 9.47 -4.68
N MET A 36 1.44 8.54 -5.11
CA MET A 36 1.02 7.15 -5.33
C MET A 36 0.38 6.51 -4.09
N VAL A 37 0.79 6.95 -2.90
CA VAL A 37 0.17 6.60 -1.61
C VAL A 37 -1.28 7.08 -1.50
N ILE A 38 -1.62 8.27 -1.99
CA ILE A 38 -3.01 8.77 -2.01
C ILE A 38 -3.84 7.95 -3.00
N GLN A 39 -3.29 7.60 -4.17
CA GLN A 39 -4.00 6.70 -5.10
C GLN A 39 -4.23 5.31 -4.47
N LEU A 40 -3.26 4.82 -3.69
CA LEU A 40 -3.38 3.54 -2.98
C LEU A 40 -4.44 3.63 -1.88
N TYR A 41 -4.48 4.74 -1.14
CA TYR A 41 -5.53 5.04 -0.18
C TYR A 41 -6.92 5.04 -0.82
N GLU A 42 -7.10 5.75 -1.94
CA GLU A 42 -8.37 5.79 -2.66
C GLU A 42 -8.79 4.40 -3.15
N ALA A 43 -7.85 3.62 -3.68
CA ALA A 43 -8.10 2.25 -4.12
C ALA A 43 -8.58 1.34 -2.98
N PHE A 44 -7.97 1.43 -1.78
CA PHE A 44 -8.44 0.69 -0.60
C PHE A 44 -9.77 1.22 -0.05
N ARG A 45 -10.05 2.52 -0.13
CA ARG A 45 -11.34 3.09 0.28
C ARG A 45 -12.47 2.59 -0.62
N ASP A 46 -12.21 2.54 -1.92
CA ASP A 46 -13.19 2.22 -2.96
C ASP A 46 -13.26 0.71 -3.26
N ASN A 47 -12.48 -0.11 -2.54
CA ASN A 47 -12.36 -1.56 -2.73
C ASN A 47 -11.91 -1.98 -4.14
N ASP A 48 -11.10 -1.16 -4.79
CA ASP A 48 -10.52 -1.42 -6.11
C ASP A 48 -9.16 -2.16 -5.96
N LEU A 49 -9.24 -3.47 -5.73
CA LEU A 49 -8.04 -4.31 -5.54
C LEU A 49 -7.19 -4.41 -6.81
N ASP A 50 -7.82 -4.36 -7.99
CA ASP A 50 -7.07 -4.33 -9.25
C ASP A 50 -6.17 -3.09 -9.31
N GLN A 51 -6.69 -1.92 -8.94
CA GLN A 51 -5.91 -0.70 -8.85
C GLN A 51 -4.81 -0.78 -7.77
N VAL A 52 -5.10 -1.36 -6.59
CA VAL A 52 -4.07 -1.62 -5.56
C VAL A 52 -2.90 -2.42 -6.14
N ILE A 53 -3.19 -3.48 -6.90
CA ILE A 53 -2.17 -4.33 -7.51
C ILE A 53 -1.43 -3.60 -8.63
N GLN A 54 -2.11 -2.81 -9.47
CA GLN A 54 -1.45 -2.02 -10.52
C GLN A 54 -0.50 -0.98 -9.94
N LEU A 55 -0.91 -0.26 -8.90
CA LEU A 55 -0.07 0.71 -8.20
C LEU A 55 1.14 0.00 -7.57
N THR A 56 0.92 -1.11 -6.87
CA THR A 56 2.00 -1.93 -6.30
C THR A 56 2.99 -2.39 -7.37
N LYS A 57 2.49 -2.87 -8.53
CA LYS A 57 3.36 -3.22 -9.66
C LYS A 57 4.20 -2.04 -10.15
N GLY A 58 3.57 -0.86 -10.24
CA GLY A 58 4.22 0.40 -10.61
C GLY A 58 5.36 0.78 -9.68
N ILE A 59 5.16 0.69 -8.36
CA ILE A 59 6.20 0.97 -7.34
C ILE A 59 7.46 0.15 -7.62
N PHE A 60 7.30 -1.17 -7.77
CA PHE A 60 8.44 -2.06 -7.95
C PHE A 60 9.12 -1.90 -9.31
N LYS A 61 8.36 -1.67 -10.38
CA LYS A 61 8.92 -1.45 -11.73
C LYS A 61 9.72 -0.16 -11.85
N ASN A 62 9.42 0.85 -11.03
CA ASN A 62 10.14 2.13 -11.03
C ASN A 62 11.51 2.06 -10.32
N ILE A 63 11.81 0.97 -9.60
CA ILE A 63 13.10 0.80 -8.93
C ILE A 63 14.17 0.42 -9.99
N PRO A 64 15.26 1.19 -10.10
CA PRO A 64 16.32 0.89 -11.07
C PRO A 64 16.89 -0.52 -10.91
N SER A 65 17.05 -1.22 -12.04
CA SER A 65 17.40 -2.64 -12.06
C SER A 65 18.73 -2.99 -11.38
N HIS A 66 19.68 -2.04 -11.32
CA HIS A 66 21.01 -2.20 -10.74
C HIS A 66 21.04 -2.12 -9.20
N ILE A 67 20.02 -1.51 -8.57
CA ILE A 67 19.87 -1.48 -7.11
C ILE A 67 18.84 -2.50 -6.60
N PHE A 68 18.15 -3.18 -7.50
CA PHE A 68 17.07 -4.10 -7.16
C PHE A 68 17.61 -5.46 -6.69
N LEU A 69 17.43 -5.79 -5.41
CA LEU A 69 17.88 -7.05 -4.81
C LEU A 69 16.84 -8.17 -5.00
N SER A 70 16.73 -8.69 -6.23
CA SER A 70 15.56 -9.50 -6.61
C SER A 70 15.42 -10.86 -5.94
N LYS A 71 16.50 -11.41 -5.37
CA LYS A 71 16.50 -12.71 -4.69
C LYS A 71 16.37 -12.59 -3.16
N ALA A 72 16.28 -11.37 -2.64
CA ALA A 72 16.19 -11.14 -1.19
C ALA A 72 14.71 -10.92 -0.82
N GLU A 73 14.06 -11.94 -0.26
CA GLU A 73 12.67 -11.83 0.20
C GLU A 73 12.50 -10.66 1.20
N ALA A 74 13.43 -10.52 2.14
CA ALA A 74 13.46 -9.40 3.09
C ALA A 74 13.51 -8.02 2.41
N TYR A 75 14.05 -7.91 1.18
CA TYR A 75 14.03 -6.66 0.42
C TYR A 75 12.62 -6.30 -0.06
N TYR A 76 11.85 -7.27 -0.57
CA TYR A 76 10.45 -7.06 -0.94
C TYR A 76 9.62 -6.68 0.29
N HIS A 77 9.77 -7.43 1.38
CA HIS A 77 9.09 -7.12 2.64
C HIS A 77 9.44 -5.71 3.15
N SER A 78 10.69 -5.28 3.04
CA SER A 78 11.10 -3.92 3.45
C SER A 78 10.46 -2.82 2.59
N LEU A 79 10.38 -3.04 1.26
CA LEU A 79 9.74 -2.10 0.35
C LEU A 79 8.24 -2.00 0.61
N ILE A 80 7.57 -3.14 0.80
CA ILE A 80 6.14 -3.18 1.11
C ILE A 80 5.86 -2.55 2.47
N TYR A 81 6.66 -2.87 3.48
CA TYR A 81 6.59 -2.22 4.79
C TYR A 81 6.63 -0.69 4.64
N LEU A 82 7.56 -0.17 3.83
CA LEU A 82 7.70 1.27 3.64
C LEU A 82 6.46 1.87 2.95
N VAL A 83 5.93 1.22 1.92
CA VAL A 83 4.69 1.65 1.25
C VAL A 83 3.53 1.73 2.24
N PHE A 84 3.34 0.69 3.06
CA PHE A 84 2.25 0.66 4.04
C PHE A 84 2.47 1.59 5.22
N PHE A 85 3.71 1.78 5.66
CA PHE A 85 4.04 2.76 6.69
C PHE A 85 3.67 4.18 6.26
N TYR A 86 3.94 4.54 5.00
CA TYR A 86 3.49 5.83 4.45
C TYR A 86 1.98 5.88 4.24
N LEU A 87 1.36 4.77 3.81
CA LEU A 87 -0.09 4.67 3.69
C LEU A 87 -0.79 4.85 5.06
N GLY A 88 -0.16 4.41 6.15
CA GLY A 88 -0.62 4.58 7.53
C GLY A 88 -0.89 6.02 7.97
N GLN A 89 -0.37 7.01 7.23
CA GLN A 89 -0.69 8.42 7.43
C GLN A 89 -2.11 8.79 6.99
N TYR A 90 -2.73 7.98 6.13
CA TYR A 90 -4.01 8.26 5.48
C TYR A 90 -5.12 7.28 5.90
N ILE A 91 -4.75 6.05 6.27
CA ILE A 91 -5.66 4.98 6.67
C ILE A 91 -5.04 4.19 7.81
N GLU A 92 -5.86 3.65 8.71
CA GLU A 92 -5.36 2.82 9.80
C GLU A 92 -4.73 1.55 9.21
N SER A 93 -3.40 1.48 9.29
CA SER A 93 -2.61 0.35 8.81
C SER A 93 -1.81 -0.25 9.95
N GLU A 94 -1.93 -1.55 10.17
CA GLU A 94 -1.04 -2.29 11.08
C GLU A 94 -0.09 -3.15 10.26
N VAL A 95 1.21 -3.02 10.52
CA VAL A 95 2.21 -3.85 9.87
C VAL A 95 2.97 -4.63 10.93
N ASN A 96 2.77 -5.95 10.96
CA ASN A 96 3.41 -6.84 11.91
C ASN A 96 4.64 -7.48 11.26
N THR A 97 5.83 -7.20 11.81
CA THR A 97 7.10 -7.78 11.36
C THR A 97 7.59 -8.82 12.36
N ASN A 98 7.12 -10.06 12.26
CA ASN A 98 7.65 -11.17 13.08
C ASN A 98 8.74 -11.91 12.31
N ASN A 99 9.99 -11.90 12.78
CA ASN A 99 11.14 -12.69 12.27
C ASN A 99 11.19 -12.85 10.72
N GLY A 100 11.01 -11.76 9.98
CA GLY A 100 11.12 -11.76 8.51
C GLY A 100 9.82 -12.04 7.76
N ARG A 101 8.67 -12.07 8.42
CA ARG A 101 7.33 -12.12 7.80
C ARG A 101 6.63 -10.77 7.95
N LEU A 102 6.04 -10.30 6.86
CA LEU A 102 5.28 -9.05 6.81
C LEU A 102 3.80 -9.38 6.64
N ASP A 103 3.04 -9.13 7.70
CA ASP A 103 1.58 -9.15 7.63
C ASP A 103 1.11 -7.69 7.67
N ALA A 104 0.29 -7.27 6.71
CA ALA A 104 -0.27 -5.92 6.70
C ALA A 104 -1.79 -5.98 6.83
N VAL A 105 -2.36 -5.15 7.71
CA VAL A 105 -3.79 -4.93 7.83
C VAL A 105 -4.10 -3.50 7.44
N ILE A 106 -5.08 -3.29 6.58
CA ILE A 106 -5.57 -1.96 6.20
C ILE A 106 -7.05 -1.86 6.58
N GLN A 107 -7.39 -0.90 7.42
CA GLN A 107 -8.75 -0.68 7.88
C GLN A 107 -9.31 0.58 7.23
N SER A 108 -10.11 0.41 6.16
CA SER A 108 -10.79 1.51 5.50
C SER A 108 -12.15 1.79 6.15
N SER A 109 -12.82 2.87 5.77
CA SER A 109 -14.18 3.14 6.25
C SER A 109 -15.19 2.06 5.83
N THR A 110 -14.87 1.22 4.85
CA THR A 110 -15.78 0.26 4.24
C THR A 110 -15.37 -1.20 4.46
N HIS A 111 -14.08 -1.51 4.51
CA HIS A 111 -13.54 -2.88 4.56
C HIS A 111 -12.32 -2.98 5.48
N ILE A 112 -12.02 -4.20 5.90
CA ILE A 112 -10.76 -4.56 6.56
C ILE A 112 -9.98 -5.48 5.63
N TYR A 113 -8.83 -5.04 5.15
CA TYR A 113 -7.96 -5.84 4.30
C TYR A 113 -6.89 -6.51 5.15
N ILE A 114 -6.68 -7.80 4.96
CA ILE A 114 -5.61 -8.57 5.59
C ILE A 114 -4.74 -9.11 4.47
N LEU A 115 -3.49 -8.68 4.43
CA LEU A 115 -2.58 -8.90 3.32
C LEU A 115 -1.40 -9.77 3.77
N GLU A 116 -1.05 -10.72 2.91
CA GLU A 116 0.16 -11.54 3.04
C GLU A 116 0.92 -11.52 1.72
N PHE A 117 2.25 -11.42 1.82
CA PHE A 117 3.15 -11.30 0.67
C PHE A 117 4.11 -12.48 0.62
N LYS A 118 4.33 -13.01 -0.58
CA LYS A 118 5.31 -14.08 -0.85
C LYS A 118 6.23 -13.69 -2.00
N LEU A 119 7.41 -14.33 -2.07
CA LEU A 119 8.35 -14.22 -3.18
C LEU A 119 8.57 -15.59 -3.80
N ASP A 120 8.33 -15.73 -5.10
CA ASP A 120 8.52 -16.95 -5.87
C ASP A 120 7.81 -18.20 -5.30
N GLU A 121 6.69 -18.01 -4.59
CA GLU A 121 5.78 -19.07 -4.17
C GLU A 121 4.48 -18.97 -4.99
N SER A 122 3.33 -18.69 -4.37
CA SER A 122 2.05 -18.47 -5.06
C SER A 122 1.10 -17.61 -4.22
N ALA A 123 0.13 -16.97 -4.87
CA ALA A 123 -0.90 -16.21 -4.17
C ALA A 123 -1.80 -17.11 -3.30
N GLU A 124 -2.02 -18.37 -3.69
CA GLU A 124 -2.76 -19.36 -2.88
C GLU A 124 -2.03 -19.66 -1.57
N THR A 125 -0.69 -19.76 -1.62
CA THR A 125 0.14 -20.02 -0.43
C THR A 125 0.05 -18.84 0.54
N ALA A 126 0.08 -17.62 0.03
CA ALA A 126 -0.15 -16.42 0.82
C ALA A 126 -1.55 -16.42 1.45
N LEU A 127 -2.60 -16.70 0.66
CA LEU A 127 -3.98 -16.71 1.13
C LEU A 127 -4.23 -17.81 2.18
N ALA A 128 -3.66 -19.00 2.00
CA ALA A 128 -3.72 -20.09 2.97
C ALA A 128 -3.04 -19.70 4.29
N GLN A 129 -1.90 -19.03 4.23
CA GLN A 129 -1.20 -18.55 5.42
C GLN A 129 -2.05 -17.55 6.22
N ILE A 130 -2.76 -16.63 5.55
CA ILE A 130 -3.69 -15.69 6.23
C ILE A 130 -4.74 -16.46 7.03
N LYS A 131 -5.33 -17.51 6.43
CA LYS A 131 -6.39 -18.32 7.06
C LYS A 131 -5.85 -19.15 8.22
N ASP A 132 -4.73 -19.82 8.03
CA ASP A 132 -4.11 -20.68 9.06
C ASP A 132 -3.73 -19.90 10.33
N ARG A 133 -3.41 -18.61 10.18
CA ARG A 133 -3.06 -17.72 11.29
C ARG A 133 -4.27 -17.15 12.03
N GLY A 134 -5.49 -17.29 11.48
CA GLY A 134 -6.70 -16.75 12.08
C GLY A 134 -6.66 -15.22 12.21
N TYR A 135 -5.98 -14.50 11.30
CA TYR A 135 -5.85 -13.04 11.42
C TYR A 135 -7.20 -12.31 11.38
N ALA A 136 -8.17 -12.88 10.69
CA ALA A 136 -9.54 -12.38 10.65
C ALA A 136 -10.25 -12.43 12.00
N ASP A 137 -9.87 -13.36 12.90
CA ASP A 137 -10.58 -13.61 14.16
C ASP A 137 -10.57 -12.38 15.08
N LYS A 138 -9.51 -11.56 14.99
CA LYS A 138 -9.39 -10.30 15.73
C LYS A 138 -10.45 -9.26 15.34
N TYR A 139 -10.99 -9.36 14.13
CA TYR A 139 -11.92 -8.38 13.56
C TYR A 139 -13.36 -8.93 13.45
N VAL A 140 -13.67 -10.06 14.08
CA VAL A 140 -15.02 -10.67 14.06
C VAL A 140 -16.09 -9.73 14.63
N ALA A 141 -15.74 -8.90 15.61
CA ALA A 141 -16.66 -7.92 16.19
C ALA A 141 -16.91 -6.71 15.27
N ASP A 142 -16.11 -6.53 14.22
CA ASP A 142 -16.27 -5.45 13.24
C ASP A 142 -17.26 -5.87 12.14
N THR A 143 -18.20 -4.99 11.84
CA THR A 143 -19.26 -5.22 10.85
C THR A 143 -18.80 -5.02 9.41
N ARG A 144 -17.64 -4.40 9.19
CA ARG A 144 -17.06 -4.24 7.84
C ARG A 144 -16.70 -5.63 7.29
N PRO A 145 -16.84 -5.89 5.97
CA PRO A 145 -16.36 -7.13 5.36
C PRO A 145 -14.84 -7.21 5.47
N LYS A 146 -14.31 -8.43 5.65
CA LYS A 146 -12.86 -8.65 5.71
C LYS A 146 -12.43 -9.23 4.37
N VAL A 147 -11.42 -8.64 3.77
CA VAL A 147 -10.86 -9.04 2.48
C VAL A 147 -9.47 -9.60 2.73
N LEU A 148 -9.32 -10.90 2.55
CA LEU A 148 -8.03 -11.58 2.60
C LEU A 148 -7.37 -11.44 1.24
N LEU A 149 -6.16 -10.90 1.17
CA LEU A 149 -5.46 -10.63 -0.08
C LEU A 149 -4.06 -11.25 -0.05
N GLY A 150 -3.90 -12.36 -0.78
CA GLY A 150 -2.61 -13.01 -0.97
C GLY A 150 -1.92 -12.48 -2.22
N ILE A 151 -0.67 -12.02 -2.09
CA ILE A 151 0.10 -11.44 -3.19
C ILE A 151 1.43 -12.17 -3.33
N ASN A 152 1.76 -12.60 -4.55
CA ASN A 152 3.03 -13.25 -4.85
C ASN A 152 3.86 -12.37 -5.80
N PHE A 153 5.07 -12.06 -5.38
CA PHE A 153 6.08 -11.39 -6.19
C PHE A 153 6.93 -12.40 -6.95
N SER A 154 7.45 -11.99 -8.11
CA SER A 154 8.45 -12.77 -8.83
C SER A 154 9.81 -12.07 -8.81
N SER A 155 10.85 -12.81 -8.44
CA SER A 155 12.24 -12.35 -8.55
C SER A 155 12.68 -12.14 -10.00
N GLN A 156 12.06 -12.84 -10.95
CA GLN A 156 12.31 -12.70 -12.38
C GLN A 156 11.63 -11.44 -12.93
N ALA A 157 10.34 -11.27 -12.66
CA ALA A 157 9.58 -10.11 -13.14
C ALA A 157 9.88 -8.82 -12.34
N LYS A 158 10.49 -8.95 -11.16
CA LYS A 158 10.79 -7.86 -10.21
C LYS A 158 9.55 -7.06 -9.83
N THR A 159 8.42 -7.73 -9.73
CA THR A 159 7.10 -7.13 -9.47
C THR A 159 6.10 -8.23 -9.09
N VAL A 160 4.84 -7.85 -8.82
CA VAL A 160 3.76 -8.81 -8.54
C VAL A 160 3.56 -9.73 -9.74
N ASN A 161 3.60 -11.04 -9.49
CA ASN A 161 3.34 -12.08 -10.46
C ASN A 161 1.85 -12.40 -10.53
N ASP A 162 1.27 -12.74 -9.39
CA ASP A 162 -0.12 -13.16 -9.21
C ASP A 162 -0.65 -12.72 -7.85
N TRP A 163 -1.97 -12.67 -7.74
CA TRP A 163 -2.67 -12.31 -6.51
C TRP A 163 -4.02 -13.00 -6.47
N LEU A 164 -4.53 -13.24 -5.26
CA LEU A 164 -5.83 -13.83 -5.00
C LEU A 164 -6.49 -13.13 -3.83
N MET A 165 -7.82 -13.05 -3.88
CA MET A 165 -8.60 -12.49 -2.80
C MET A 165 -9.74 -13.41 -2.39
N GLU A 166 -10.12 -13.31 -1.12
CA GLU A 166 -11.30 -13.93 -0.57
C GLU A 166 -11.99 -12.95 0.39
N VAL A 167 -13.30 -12.81 0.24
CA VAL A 167 -14.11 -11.99 1.14
C VAL A 167 -14.77 -12.91 2.15
N ILE A 168 -14.65 -12.56 3.42
CA ILE A 168 -15.35 -13.20 4.52
C ILE A 168 -16.25 -12.17 5.21
N GLU A 169 -17.46 -12.61 5.56
CA GLU A 169 -18.47 -11.81 6.26
C GLU A 169 -18.28 -11.93 7.78
#